data_AF-Q8BLK0-F1
#
_entry.id   AF-Q8BLK0-F1
#
_cell.length_a   1.000
_cell.length_b   1.000
_cell.length_c   1.000
_cell.angle_alpha   90.00
_cell.angle_beta   90.00
_cell.angle_gamma   90.00
#
_symmetry.space_group_name_H-M   'P 1'
#
loop_
_entity.id
_entity.type
_entity.pdbx_description
1 polymer ?
#
loop_
_entity_poly.entity_id
_entity_poly.type
_entity_poly.pdbx_seq_one_letter_code
_entity_poly.pdbx_strand_id
1 'polypeptide(L)'
;MGAHHPALGLLLLLLCPAQVFSQSCVWYGECGIATGDKRYNCKYSGPPKPLPKDGYDLVQELCPGLFFDNVSLCCDIQQLQTLKSNLQLPLQFLSR
;
A
#
# COMPACT_ATOMS: atom_id res chain seq x y z
N MET A 1 13.34 -6.78 -51.33
CA MET A 1 12.61 -6.03 -50.28
C MET A 1 11.42 -6.87 -49.86
N GLY A 2 11.22 -7.39 -48.66
CA GLY A 2 12.01 -7.61 -47.46
C GLY A 2 11.24 -8.72 -46.71
N ALA A 3 11.93 -9.77 -46.24
CA ALA A 3 11.28 -10.90 -45.60
C ALA A 3 10.86 -10.51 -44.18
N HIS A 4 9.56 -10.39 -43.93
CA HIS A 4 9.03 -10.26 -42.58
C HIS A 4 9.25 -11.60 -41.85
N HIS A 5 10.18 -11.64 -40.89
CA HIS A 5 10.44 -12.82 -40.07
C HIS A 5 9.57 -12.77 -38.79
N PRO A 6 8.42 -13.46 -38.74
CA PRO A 6 7.52 -13.47 -37.58
C PRO A 6 8.17 -14.07 -36.33
N ALA A 7 9.20 -14.90 -36.51
CA ALA A 7 9.97 -15.51 -35.42
C ALA A 7 10.75 -14.47 -34.57
N LEU A 8 11.18 -13.35 -35.17
CA LEU A 8 11.91 -12.30 -34.45
C LEU A 8 10.99 -11.51 -33.51
N GLY A 9 9.73 -11.31 -33.91
CA GLY A 9 8.73 -10.63 -33.07
C GLY A 9 8.28 -11.47 -31.87
N LEU A 10 8.19 -12.79 -32.04
CA LEU A 10 7.83 -13.72 -30.96
C LEU A 10 8.95 -13.84 -29.91
N LEU A 11 10.21 -13.77 -30.34
CA LEU A 11 11.37 -13.82 -29.44
C LEU A 11 11.49 -12.55 -28.59
N LEU A 12 11.10 -11.38 -29.12
CA LEU A 12 11.10 -10.10 -28.38
C LEU A 12 10.05 -10.06 -27.26
N LEU A 13 8.88 -10.67 -27.46
CA LEU A 13 7.81 -10.74 -26.45
C LEU A 13 8.17 -11.59 -25.22
N LEU A 14 9.00 -12.62 -25.41
CA LEU A 14 9.47 -13.51 -24.34
C LEU A 14 10.58 -12.88 -23.46
N LEU A 15 11.20 -11.80 -23.92
CA LEU A 15 12.28 -11.09 -23.22
C LEU A 15 11.80 -9.86 -22.44
N CYS A 16 10.51 -9.52 -22.50
CA CYS A 16 9.94 -8.47 -21.66
C CYS A 16 9.74 -9.00 -20.23
N PRO A 17 10.53 -8.57 -19.23
CA PRO A 17 10.14 -8.81 -17.85
C PRO A 17 8.78 -8.13 -17.66
N ALA A 18 7.77 -8.91 -17.29
CA ALA A 18 6.53 -8.35 -16.77
C ALA A 18 6.90 -7.61 -15.48
N GLN A 19 7.24 -6.32 -15.60
CA GLN A 19 7.48 -5.48 -14.45
C GLN A 19 6.12 -5.34 -13.76
N VAL A 20 5.91 -6.12 -12.71
CA VAL A 20 4.86 -5.85 -11.73
C VAL A 20 5.27 -4.53 -11.08
N PHE A 21 4.80 -3.41 -11.64
CA PHE A 21 4.99 -2.12 -11.03
C PHE A 21 4.40 -2.19 -9.63
N SER A 22 5.22 -1.84 -8.62
CA SER A 22 4.69 -1.55 -7.30
C SER A 22 3.56 -0.55 -7.48
N GLN A 23 2.35 -0.99 -7.14
CA GLN A 23 1.14 -0.19 -7.32
C GLN A 23 1.36 1.16 -6.61
N SER A 24 1.03 2.25 -7.29
CA SER A 24 1.09 3.57 -6.66
C SER A 24 0.06 3.65 -5.54
N CYS A 25 0.38 4.42 -4.50
CA CYS A 25 -0.60 4.79 -3.50
C CYS A 25 -1.62 5.77 -4.09
N VAL A 26 -2.78 5.89 -3.46
CA VAL A 26 -3.76 6.95 -3.75
C VAL A 26 -3.76 8.05 -2.69
N TRP A 27 -3.27 7.72 -1.49
CA TRP A 27 -3.08 8.63 -0.37
C TRP A 27 -1.89 8.24 0.51
N TYR A 28 -1.46 9.18 1.37
CA TYR A 28 -0.48 8.97 2.43
C TYR A 28 -0.59 10.10 3.46
N GLY A 29 -0.78 9.75 4.73
CA GLY A 29 -1.00 10.67 5.84
C GLY A 29 -2.42 11.24 5.94
N GLU A 30 -2.67 11.99 7.01
CA GLU A 30 -3.96 12.64 7.30
C GLU A 30 -3.88 14.17 7.21
N CYS A 31 -4.85 14.80 6.52
CA CYS A 31 -4.96 16.24 6.39
C CYS A 31 -6.41 16.71 6.32
N GLY A 32 -6.60 18.00 6.61
CA GLY A 32 -7.93 18.59 6.70
C GLY A 32 -8.77 17.98 7.84
N ILE A 33 -9.92 18.59 8.07
CA ILE A 33 -10.94 18.07 8.98
C ILE A 33 -12.15 17.75 8.11
N ALA A 34 -12.67 16.54 8.24
CA ALA A 34 -13.88 16.11 7.54
C ALA A 34 -15.12 16.52 8.34
N THR A 35 -15.33 15.91 9.50
CA THR A 35 -16.44 16.22 10.40
C THR A 35 -16.07 15.79 11.82
N GLY A 36 -16.30 16.66 12.80
CA GLY A 36 -15.88 16.40 14.19
C GLY A 36 -14.37 16.23 14.29
N ASP A 37 -13.94 15.11 14.87
CA ASP A 37 -12.54 14.69 15.03
C ASP A 37 -11.99 13.89 13.82
N LYS A 38 -12.82 13.58 12.82
CA LYS A 38 -12.41 12.80 11.65
C LYS A 38 -11.58 13.65 10.68
N ARG A 39 -10.52 13.05 10.15
CA ARG A 39 -9.60 13.68 9.18
C ARG A 39 -9.69 13.01 7.82
N TYR A 40 -9.40 13.75 6.75
CA TYR A 40 -9.25 13.15 5.42
C TYR A 40 -7.86 12.54 5.27
N ASN A 41 -7.73 11.54 4.41
CA ASN A 41 -6.41 11.11 3.94
C ASN A 41 -5.89 12.07 2.86
N CYS A 42 -4.59 12.31 2.84
CA CYS A 42 -3.99 13.22 1.86
C CYS A 42 -3.75 12.54 0.52
N LYS A 43 -4.19 13.15 -0.58
CA LYS A 43 -3.89 12.67 -1.92
C LYS A 43 -2.39 12.50 -2.12
N TYR A 44 -2.00 11.31 -2.56
CA TYR A 44 -0.60 10.97 -2.84
C TYR A 44 -0.56 9.86 -3.87
N SER A 45 0.07 10.10 -5.02
CA SER A 45 0.12 9.16 -6.15
C SER A 45 1.50 8.54 -6.37
N GLY A 46 2.35 8.55 -5.34
CA GLY A 46 3.72 8.00 -5.40
C GLY A 46 3.80 6.54 -4.96
N PRO A 47 5.02 5.97 -4.88
CA PRO A 47 5.23 4.60 -4.41
C PRO A 47 4.96 4.46 -2.90
N PRO A 48 4.78 3.22 -2.39
CA PRO A 48 4.79 2.95 -0.95
C PRO A 48 6.06 3.50 -0.27
N LYS A 49 5.93 3.95 0.97
CA LYS A 49 7.05 4.49 1.74
C LYS A 49 7.46 3.50 2.84
N PRO A 50 8.76 3.40 3.17
CA PRO A 50 9.21 2.61 4.30
C PRO A 50 8.56 3.12 5.59
N LEU A 51 7.97 2.20 6.35
CA LEU A 51 7.39 2.54 7.64
C LEU A 51 8.51 2.69 8.68
N PRO A 52 8.50 3.75 9.50
CA PRO A 52 9.40 3.85 10.64
C PRO A 52 9.18 2.72 11.66
N LYS A 53 10.23 2.29 12.37
CA LYS A 53 10.21 1.09 13.22
C LYS A 53 9.23 1.17 14.39
N ASP A 54 8.96 2.36 14.91
CA ASP A 54 7.95 2.64 15.93
C ASP A 54 6.51 2.37 15.47
N GLY A 55 6.28 2.18 14.17
CA GLY A 55 5.01 1.72 13.61
C GLY A 55 4.87 0.20 13.47
N TYR A 56 5.92 -0.60 13.75
CA TYR A 56 5.92 -2.02 13.41
C TYR A 56 4.91 -2.83 14.23
N ASP A 57 4.80 -2.54 15.52
CA ASP A 57 3.81 -3.18 16.40
C ASP A 57 2.37 -2.94 15.91
N LEU A 58 2.09 -1.73 15.40
CA LEU A 58 0.77 -1.40 14.84
C LEU A 58 0.46 -2.24 13.58
N VAL A 59 1.45 -2.44 12.69
CA VAL A 59 1.25 -3.26 11.49
C VAL A 59 1.10 -4.73 11.86
N GLN A 60 1.94 -5.24 12.76
CA GLN A 60 1.87 -6.63 13.18
C GLN A 60 0.54 -6.96 13.84
N GLU A 61 -0.03 -6.02 14.60
CA GLU A 61 -1.36 -6.16 15.22
C GLU A 61 -2.51 -6.02 14.21
N LEU A 62 -2.53 -4.94 13.42
CA LEU A 62 -3.68 -4.59 12.57
C LEU A 62 -3.68 -5.34 11.23
N CYS A 63 -2.50 -5.57 10.67
CA CYS A 63 -2.29 -6.05 9.30
C CYS A 63 -1.12 -7.04 9.21
N PRO A 64 -1.12 -8.17 9.95
CA PRO A 64 0.03 -9.09 10.00
C PRO A 64 0.44 -9.63 8.63
N GLY A 65 -0.50 -9.78 7.70
CA GLY A 65 -0.22 -10.18 6.32
C GLY A 65 0.56 -9.15 5.49
N LEU A 66 0.74 -7.93 5.99
CA LEU A 66 1.53 -6.86 5.37
C LEU A 66 2.90 -6.67 6.04
N PHE A 67 3.24 -7.50 7.03
CA PHE A 67 4.50 -7.43 7.78
C PHE A 67 5.55 -8.37 7.16
N PHE A 68 6.14 -7.96 6.03
CA PHE A 68 7.18 -8.71 5.33
C PHE A 68 8.26 -7.78 4.76
N ASP A 69 9.47 -8.32 4.57
CA ASP A 69 10.65 -7.62 4.05
C ASP A 69 10.92 -6.26 4.75
N ASN A 70 11.21 -5.21 3.97
CA ASN A 70 11.26 -3.83 4.42
C ASN A 70 9.85 -3.24 4.31
N VAL A 71 9.08 -3.32 5.40
CA VAL A 71 7.68 -2.87 5.49
C VAL A 71 7.51 -1.51 4.81
N SER A 72 6.94 -1.52 3.61
CA SER A 72 6.72 -0.33 2.79
C SER A 72 5.24 -0.25 2.44
N LEU A 73 4.57 0.80 2.91
CA LEU A 73 3.12 0.88 2.94
C LEU A 73 2.61 2.20 2.36
N CYS A 74 1.31 2.23 2.04
CA CYS A 74 0.59 3.44 1.65
C CYS A 74 -0.10 4.13 2.84
N CYS A 75 0.43 3.94 4.05
CA CYS A 75 -0.03 4.61 5.26
C CYS A 75 1.14 5.01 6.16
N ASP A 76 0.96 6.07 6.95
CA ASP A 76 1.88 6.45 8.02
C ASP A 76 1.41 5.95 9.40
N ILE A 77 2.23 6.22 10.42
CA ILE A 77 1.96 5.82 11.79
C ILE A 77 0.68 6.47 12.32
N GLN A 78 0.40 7.73 11.96
CA GLN A 78 -0.81 8.42 12.41
C GLN A 78 -2.06 7.72 11.87
N GLN A 79 -2.08 7.36 10.59
CA GLN A 79 -3.18 6.61 9.98
C GLN A 79 -3.37 5.23 10.62
N LEU A 80 -2.28 4.54 10.99
CA LEU A 80 -2.36 3.26 11.71
C LEU A 80 -2.96 3.43 13.11
N GLN A 81 -2.60 4.49 13.84
CA GLN A 81 -3.17 4.80 15.16
C GLN A 81 -4.66 5.15 15.07
N THR A 82 -5.05 5.96 14.07
CA THR A 82 -6.44 6.29 13.79
C THR A 82 -7.23 5.03 13.43
N LEU A 83 -6.67 4.15 12.59
CA LEU A 83 -7.28 2.86 12.25
C LEU A 83 -7.51 2.00 13.50
N LYS A 84 -6.48 1.84 14.34
CA LYS A 84 -6.58 1.09 15.60
C LYS A 84 -7.71 1.62 16.49
N SER A 85 -7.77 2.93 16.67
CA SER A 85 -8.80 3.59 17.49
C SER A 85 -10.21 3.32 16.95
N ASN A 86 -10.40 3.44 15.63
CA ASN A 86 -11.69 3.19 14.97
C ASN A 86 -12.12 1.71 15.02
N LEU A 87 -11.17 0.78 15.11
CA LEU A 87 -11.44 -0.65 15.17
C LEU A 87 -11.71 -1.17 16.58
N GLN A 88 -11.44 -0.40 17.65
CA GLN A 88 -11.61 -0.86 19.03
C GLN A 88 -13.01 -1.42 19.31
N LEU A 89 -14.07 -0.69 18.95
CA LEU A 89 -15.44 -1.13 19.16
C LEU A 89 -15.83 -2.31 18.24
N PRO A 90 -15.62 -2.26 16.91
CA PRO A 90 -15.90 -3.40 16.03
C PRO A 90 -15.23 -4.70 16.48
N LEU A 91 -13.96 -4.64 16.90
CA LEU A 91 -13.21 -5.84 17.31
C LEU A 91 -13.79 -6.51 18.56
N GLN A 92 -14.46 -5.77 19.45
CA GLN A 92 -15.13 -6.36 20.62
C GLN A 92 -16.28 -7.32 20.23
N PHE A 93 -16.87 -7.12 19.05
CA PHE A 93 -17.96 -7.95 18.56
C PHE A 93 -17.50 -9.03 17.57
N LEU A 94 -16.44 -8.77 16.81
CA LEU A 94 -15.99 -9.65 15.72
C LEU A 94 -14.88 -10.64 16.12
N SER A 95 -14.36 -10.56 17.34
CA SER A 95 -13.25 -11.42 17.84
C SER A 95 -13.70 -12.74 18.48
N ARG A 96 -14.99 -13.09 18.40
CA ARG A 96 -15.59 -14.30 18.97
C ARG A 96 -15.84 -15.34 17.90
#